data_AF-A0A7X9E2X1-F1
#
_entry.id   AF-A0A7X9E2X1-F1
#
_cell.length_a   1.000
_cell.length_b   1.000
_cell.length_c   1.000
_cell.angle_alpha   90.00
_cell.angle_beta   90.00
_cell.angle_gamma   90.00
#
_symmetry.space_group_name_H-M   'P 1'
#
loop_
_entity.id
_entity.type
_entity.pdbx_description
1 polymer ?
#
loop_
_entity_poly.entity_id
_entity_poly.type
_entity_poly.pdbx_seq_one_letter_code
_entity_poly.pdbx_strand_id
1 'polypeptide(L)'
;MKKFIVASLIIIFSVSQLKAQASDYVSAVRIGDAKEKMPVTVSATLISPENISSVNLFFKKFGENEYRNVEMLIAGNTASATIKGEFVIPPYLDYYLLLALKNGTTQSYPLGIEQGFTPLQIAVSGVSDKDKEILILSPSDGEILSQESLLISISFFKAPDNIDIKRTKIYLNNEDVTKLALVTNELLVISGESFESNLSTGSRLLKVEVYDKEGKLYHTISRSFQVVTAAIAEEVSTRWKSAGNLRAESRSETFNTVSTWYNNLSADFNASYEQWNVNGYLYLTSEEKKNLQPYNRYSAHVTGGEWLELRVGDTYPRFPSLIMDGKRIRGFSGQLNLGFINVAAAIGESDRKVEGVLLETYTKDQVPLGTDIIPINATKYGKPFAKVNLGTYQRD
;
A
#
# COMPACT_ATOMS: atom_id res chain seq x y z
N MET A 1 0.79 -4.57 87.72
CA MET A 1 0.53 -5.43 86.55
C MET A 1 -0.11 -4.56 85.46
N LYS A 2 0.66 -4.15 84.45
CA LYS A 2 0.20 -3.29 83.34
C LYS A 2 -0.41 -4.19 82.25
N LYS A 3 -1.69 -3.99 81.93
CA LYS A 3 -2.39 -4.69 80.84
C LYS A 3 -1.99 -4.07 79.51
N PHE A 4 -1.30 -4.82 78.66
CA PHE A 4 -1.09 -4.49 77.26
C PHE A 4 -2.36 -4.86 76.47
N ILE A 5 -2.95 -3.86 75.82
CA ILE A 5 -4.00 -4.05 74.82
C ILE A 5 -3.28 -4.28 73.49
N VAL A 6 -3.37 -5.50 72.97
CA VAL A 6 -2.91 -5.85 71.62
C VAL A 6 -4.05 -5.53 70.67
N ALA A 7 -3.89 -4.47 69.87
CA ALA A 7 -4.78 -4.16 68.76
C ALA A 7 -4.35 -4.97 67.53
N SER A 8 -5.15 -5.97 67.17
CA SER A 8 -4.97 -6.72 65.92
C SER A 8 -5.40 -5.86 64.74
N LEU A 9 -4.41 -5.46 63.91
CA LEU A 9 -4.63 -4.76 62.66
C LEU A 9 -5.03 -5.79 61.58
N ILE A 10 -6.31 -5.81 61.21
CA ILE A 10 -6.80 -6.60 60.07
C ILE A 10 -6.43 -5.85 58.79
N ILE A 11 -5.41 -6.35 58.07
CA ILE A 11 -5.05 -5.89 56.73
C ILE A 11 -6.05 -6.52 55.76
N ILE A 12 -7.01 -5.73 55.29
CA ILE A 12 -7.91 -6.12 54.20
C ILE A 12 -7.12 -5.96 52.90
N PHE A 13 -6.63 -7.08 52.36
CA PHE A 13 -6.14 -7.12 50.99
C PHE A 13 -7.32 -6.99 50.03
N SER A 14 -7.49 -5.80 49.45
CA SER A 14 -8.36 -5.59 48.29
C SER A 14 -7.75 -6.30 47.08
N VAL A 15 -8.08 -7.57 46.88
CA VAL A 15 -7.78 -8.28 45.64
C VAL A 15 -8.73 -7.73 44.58
N SER A 16 -8.27 -6.76 43.79
CA SER A 16 -8.96 -6.38 42.55
C SER A 16 -8.90 -7.57 41.60
N GLN A 17 -9.99 -8.33 41.50
CA GLN A 17 -10.15 -9.32 40.46
C GLN A 17 -10.26 -8.60 39.11
N LEU A 18 -9.13 -8.44 38.43
CA LEU A 18 -9.12 -8.26 36.98
C LEU A 18 -9.76 -9.52 36.40
N LYS A 19 -11.06 -9.47 36.09
CA LYS A 19 -11.66 -10.50 35.25
C LYS A 19 -10.96 -10.41 33.90
N ALA A 20 -10.07 -11.34 33.62
CA ALA A 20 -9.58 -11.57 32.27
C ALA A 20 -10.82 -11.73 31.39
N GLN A 21 -11.01 -10.80 30.45
CA GLN A 21 -12.02 -10.92 29.41
C GLN A 21 -11.55 -12.03 28.48
N ALA A 22 -11.79 -13.28 28.88
CA ALA A 22 -11.41 -14.45 28.13
C ALA A 22 -12.27 -14.53 26.86
N SER A 23 -11.64 -14.71 25.71
CA SER A 23 -12.31 -15.11 24.46
C SER A 23 -11.82 -16.49 24.09
N ASP A 24 -12.68 -17.28 23.46
CA ASP A 24 -12.34 -18.60 22.97
C ASP A 24 -11.45 -18.55 21.71
N TYR A 25 -11.39 -17.40 21.05
CA TYR A 25 -10.75 -17.20 19.75
C TYR A 25 -9.64 -16.15 19.74
N VAL A 26 -9.52 -15.33 20.79
CA VAL A 26 -8.46 -14.31 20.92
C VAL A 26 -7.69 -14.52 22.21
N SER A 27 -6.40 -14.86 22.08
CA SER A 27 -5.51 -15.10 23.23
C SER A 27 -4.77 -13.85 23.70
N ALA A 28 -4.47 -12.92 22.77
CA ALA A 28 -3.78 -11.68 23.08
C ALA A 28 -4.10 -10.62 22.03
N VAL A 29 -4.15 -9.36 22.47
CA VAL A 29 -4.13 -8.19 21.59
C VAL A 29 -2.92 -7.34 21.97
N ARG A 30 -2.16 -6.90 20.98
CA ARG A 30 -0.92 -6.13 21.10
C ARG A 30 -1.03 -4.89 20.24
N ILE A 31 -0.69 -3.74 20.83
CA ILE A 31 -0.76 -2.43 20.21
C ILE A 31 0.51 -1.69 20.61
N GLY A 32 1.18 -1.06 19.65
CA GLY A 32 2.34 -0.19 19.91
C GLY A 32 1.93 1.17 20.47
N ASP A 33 2.89 2.10 20.55
CA ASP A 33 2.61 3.44 21.09
C ASP A 33 1.78 4.24 20.09
N ALA A 34 0.56 4.59 20.49
CA ALA A 34 -0.29 5.46 19.69
C ALA A 34 0.09 6.93 19.91
N LYS A 35 0.41 7.61 18.81
CA LYS A 35 0.80 9.01 18.77
C LYS A 35 -0.16 9.79 17.90
N GLU A 36 -0.50 11.01 18.31
CA GLU A 36 -1.41 11.89 17.57
C GLU A 36 -0.99 11.98 16.09
N LYS A 37 -1.95 11.76 15.19
CA LYS A 37 -1.77 11.84 13.73
C LYS A 37 -0.79 10.82 13.14
N MET A 38 -0.30 9.88 13.93
CA MET A 38 0.51 8.76 13.44
C MET A 38 -0.35 7.50 13.35
N PRO A 39 -0.18 6.67 12.30
CA PRO A 39 -0.89 5.40 12.22
C PRO A 39 -0.49 4.48 13.39
N VAL A 40 -1.42 3.66 13.84
CA VAL A 40 -1.18 2.65 14.88
C VAL A 40 -1.77 1.32 14.46
N THR A 41 -0.99 0.25 14.62
CA THR A 41 -1.43 -1.11 14.30
C THR A 41 -1.97 -1.83 15.54
N VAL A 42 -3.12 -2.47 15.37
CA VAL A 42 -3.70 -3.41 16.34
C VAL A 42 -3.45 -4.81 15.82
N SER A 43 -2.80 -5.64 16.63
CA SER A 43 -2.47 -7.03 16.31
C SER A 43 -3.13 -7.97 17.31
N ALA A 44 -3.66 -9.09 16.85
CA ALA A 44 -4.26 -10.11 17.68
C ALA A 44 -3.62 -11.48 17.41
N THR A 45 -3.45 -12.27 18.47
CA THR A 45 -3.12 -13.70 18.37
C THR A 45 -4.41 -14.50 18.51
N LEU A 46 -4.73 -15.24 17.46
CA LEU A 46 -5.95 -16.03 17.32
C LEU A 46 -5.77 -17.45 17.84
N ILE A 47 -6.85 -18.00 18.40
CA ILE A 47 -7.00 -19.40 18.76
C ILE A 47 -7.91 -20.04 17.71
N SER A 48 -7.54 -21.22 17.21
CA SER A 48 -8.28 -21.94 16.17
C SER A 48 -8.67 -21.06 14.96
N PRO A 49 -7.70 -20.40 14.31
CA PRO A 49 -7.96 -19.51 13.17
C PRO A 49 -8.68 -20.21 12.01
N GLU A 50 -8.57 -21.53 11.90
CA GLU A 50 -9.29 -22.35 10.92
C GLU A 50 -10.82 -22.26 11.03
N ASN A 51 -11.36 -21.86 12.19
CA ASN A 51 -12.79 -21.68 12.42
C ASN A 51 -13.28 -20.23 12.18
N ILE A 52 -12.34 -19.30 12.00
CA ILE A 52 -12.62 -17.87 11.82
C ILE A 52 -12.71 -17.58 10.31
N SER A 53 -13.75 -16.88 9.88
CA SER A 53 -13.91 -16.42 8.49
C SER A 53 -13.34 -15.03 8.28
N SER A 54 -13.57 -14.11 9.23
CA SER A 54 -12.97 -12.77 9.21
C SER A 54 -12.86 -12.18 10.62
N VAL A 55 -11.97 -11.20 10.78
CA VAL A 55 -11.85 -10.40 12.00
C VAL A 55 -11.94 -8.93 11.60
N ASN A 56 -12.84 -8.19 12.22
CA ASN A 56 -13.00 -6.75 12.00
C ASN A 56 -12.60 -5.99 13.27
N LEU A 57 -11.71 -5.01 13.12
CA LEU A 57 -11.40 -4.04 14.16
C LEU A 57 -12.41 -2.91 14.08
N PHE A 58 -13.26 -2.79 15.10
CA PHE A 58 -14.14 -1.64 15.28
C PHE A 58 -13.47 -0.63 16.19
N PHE A 59 -13.41 0.63 15.78
CA PHE A 59 -12.81 1.70 16.57
C PHE A 59 -13.55 3.03 16.39
N LYS A 60 -13.43 3.91 17.39
CA LYS A 60 -13.93 5.29 17.33
C LYS A 60 -13.07 6.22 18.15
N LYS A 61 -13.08 7.50 17.78
CA LYS A 61 -12.35 8.53 18.54
C LYS A 61 -13.12 8.91 19.80
N PHE A 62 -12.40 9.45 20.78
CA PHE A 62 -13.01 10.10 21.92
C PHE A 62 -14.06 11.14 21.47
N GLY A 63 -15.26 11.04 22.03
CA GLY A 63 -16.40 11.90 21.70
C GLY A 63 -17.22 11.49 20.47
N GLU A 64 -16.81 10.46 19.73
CA GLU A 64 -17.64 9.89 18.66
C GLU A 64 -18.62 8.84 19.20
N ASN A 65 -19.80 8.79 18.59
CA ASN A 65 -20.85 7.81 18.95
C ASN A 65 -20.78 6.56 18.08
N GLU A 66 -20.38 6.69 16.82
CA GLU A 66 -20.38 5.60 15.84
C GLU A 66 -19.00 4.97 15.70
N TYR A 67 -18.98 3.65 15.60
CA TYR A 67 -17.77 2.90 15.28
C TYR A 67 -17.54 2.88 13.78
N ARG A 68 -16.27 3.00 13.41
CA ARG A 68 -15.75 2.64 12.10
C ARG A 68 -15.19 1.23 12.21
N ASN A 69 -15.16 0.50 11.10
CA ASN A 69 -14.50 -0.79 11.06
C ASN A 69 -13.44 -0.86 9.97
N VAL A 70 -12.43 -1.65 10.22
CA VAL A 70 -11.46 -2.10 9.22
C VAL A 70 -11.29 -3.60 9.36
N GLU A 71 -11.30 -4.32 8.25
CA GLU A 71 -11.02 -5.75 8.26
C GLU A 71 -9.54 -5.99 8.57
N MET A 72 -9.28 -6.95 9.45
CA MET A 72 -7.93 -7.34 9.82
C MET A 72 -7.42 -8.41 8.87
N LEU A 73 -6.16 -8.27 8.46
CA LEU A 73 -5.43 -9.24 7.68
C LEU A 73 -5.10 -10.45 8.56
N ILE A 74 -5.71 -11.60 8.25
CA ILE A 74 -5.37 -12.87 8.91
C ILE A 74 -4.15 -13.50 8.23
N ALA A 75 -3.14 -13.81 9.02
CA ALA A 75 -1.91 -14.50 8.61
C ALA A 75 -1.58 -15.58 9.65
N GLY A 76 -1.86 -16.84 9.32
CA GLY A 76 -1.72 -17.96 10.25
C GLY A 76 -2.60 -17.79 11.48
N ASN A 77 -1.98 -17.78 12.67
CA ASN A 77 -2.66 -17.56 13.95
C ASN A 77 -2.65 -16.08 14.37
N THR A 78 -2.47 -15.15 13.45
CA THR A 78 -2.48 -13.71 13.75
C THR A 78 -3.47 -12.97 12.89
N ALA A 79 -4.00 -11.87 13.42
CA ALA A 79 -4.78 -10.88 12.67
C ALA A 79 -4.20 -9.49 12.94
N SER A 80 -4.14 -8.62 11.94
CA SER A 80 -3.69 -7.24 12.15
C SER A 80 -4.42 -6.22 11.28
N ALA A 81 -4.59 -5.00 11.80
CA ALA A 81 -5.04 -3.87 11.02
C ALA A 81 -4.45 -2.56 11.53
N THR A 82 -4.23 -1.63 10.61
CA THR A 82 -3.70 -0.29 10.91
C THR A 82 -4.82 0.75 10.91
N ILE A 83 -4.96 1.44 12.03
CA ILE A 83 -5.78 2.65 12.13
C ILE A 83 -4.97 3.81 11.53
N LYS A 84 -5.51 4.46 10.50
CA LYS A 84 -4.85 5.61 9.87
C LYS A 84 -4.67 6.76 10.85
N GLY A 85 -3.55 7.47 10.73
CA GLY A 85 -3.19 8.56 11.65
C GLY A 85 -4.25 9.66 11.78
N GLU A 86 -5.00 9.95 10.72
CA GLU A 86 -6.13 10.92 10.77
C GLU A 86 -7.20 10.59 11.82
N PHE A 87 -7.30 9.32 12.23
CA PHE A 87 -8.21 8.86 13.27
C PHE A 87 -7.54 8.72 14.64
N VAL A 88 -6.22 8.79 14.75
CA VAL A 88 -5.48 8.62 16.01
C VAL A 88 -5.37 9.98 16.70
N ILE A 89 -6.37 10.30 17.53
CA ILE A 89 -6.51 11.61 18.19
C ILE A 89 -6.56 11.42 19.72
N PRO A 90 -5.83 12.26 20.51
CA PRO A 90 -5.92 12.27 21.97
C PRO A 90 -7.34 12.53 22.50
N PRO A 91 -7.69 12.04 23.71
CA PRO A 91 -6.82 11.30 24.63
C PRO A 91 -6.77 9.78 24.39
N TYR A 92 -7.75 9.20 23.69
CA TYR A 92 -7.80 7.77 23.43
C TYR A 92 -8.73 7.41 22.25
N LEU A 93 -8.59 6.17 21.79
CA LEU A 93 -9.55 5.48 20.92
C LEU A 93 -10.25 4.36 21.70
N ASP A 94 -11.56 4.24 21.53
CA ASP A 94 -12.29 3.04 21.96
C ASP A 94 -12.23 2.03 20.81
N TYR A 95 -12.02 0.74 21.12
CA TYR A 95 -12.02 -0.32 20.13
C TYR A 95 -12.49 -1.67 20.67
N TYR A 96 -12.92 -2.53 19.75
CA TYR A 96 -13.14 -3.95 19.99
C TYR A 96 -12.93 -4.72 18.68
N LEU A 97 -12.76 -6.04 18.77
CA LEU A 97 -12.70 -6.93 17.62
C LEU A 97 -14.02 -7.66 17.48
N LEU A 98 -14.49 -7.85 16.25
CA LEU A 98 -15.63 -8.70 15.94
C LEU A 98 -15.17 -9.81 14.99
N LEU A 99 -15.28 -11.04 15.45
CA LEU A 99 -14.93 -12.24 14.71
C LEU A 99 -16.20 -12.82 14.10
N ALA A 100 -16.18 -13.04 12.79
CA ALA A 100 -17.17 -13.90 12.13
C ALA A 100 -16.60 -15.32 12.05
N LEU A 101 -17.40 -16.31 12.39
CA LEU A 101 -17.02 -17.72 12.38
C LEU A 101 -17.60 -18.43 11.15
N LYS A 102 -16.94 -19.50 10.71
CA LYS A 102 -17.38 -20.29 9.53
C LYS A 102 -18.73 -20.97 9.71
N ASN A 103 -19.17 -21.18 10.95
CA ASN A 103 -20.50 -21.70 11.27
C ASN A 103 -21.62 -20.63 11.17
N GLY A 104 -21.27 -19.38 10.83
CA GLY A 104 -22.21 -18.27 10.67
C GLY A 104 -22.45 -17.44 11.93
N THR A 105 -21.88 -17.80 13.09
CA THR A 105 -22.02 -17.01 14.32
C THR A 105 -20.93 -15.95 14.44
N THR A 106 -21.14 -14.95 15.29
CA THR A 106 -20.16 -13.91 15.61
C THR A 106 -19.72 -13.97 17.06
N GLN A 107 -18.50 -13.49 17.35
CA GLN A 107 -18.01 -13.30 18.72
C GLN A 107 -17.22 -11.99 18.80
N SER A 108 -17.40 -11.21 19.86
CA SER A 108 -16.61 -10.01 20.12
C SER A 108 -15.41 -10.30 21.04
N TYR A 109 -14.33 -9.55 20.84
CA TYR A 109 -13.28 -9.38 21.84
C TYR A 109 -13.19 -7.90 22.24
N PRO A 110 -13.42 -7.56 23.52
CA PRO A 110 -13.79 -8.48 24.59
C PRO A 110 -15.21 -9.04 24.44
N LEU A 111 -15.51 -10.14 25.12
CA LEU A 111 -16.88 -10.65 25.18
C LEU A 111 -17.79 -9.61 25.85
N GLY A 112 -19.05 -9.52 25.41
CA GLY A 112 -20.03 -8.67 26.08
C GLY A 112 -20.44 -7.40 25.34
N ILE A 113 -19.77 -7.04 24.24
CA ILE A 113 -19.92 -5.72 23.60
C ILE A 113 -21.38 -5.47 23.18
N GLU A 114 -22.03 -6.46 22.58
CA GLU A 114 -23.45 -6.37 22.18
C GLU A 114 -24.39 -6.26 23.39
N GLN A 115 -23.97 -6.74 24.57
CA GLN A 115 -24.69 -6.61 25.83
C GLN A 115 -24.35 -5.32 26.59
N GLY A 116 -23.64 -4.37 25.97
CA GLY A 116 -23.31 -3.07 26.54
C GLY A 116 -22.05 -3.07 27.41
N PHE A 117 -21.16 -4.07 27.29
CA PHE A 117 -19.89 -4.08 28.02
C PHE A 117 -18.93 -3.05 27.43
N THR A 118 -18.00 -2.58 28.25
CA THR A 118 -17.07 -1.51 27.87
C THR A 118 -16.06 -2.01 26.82
N PRO A 119 -15.85 -1.24 25.73
CA PRO A 119 -14.77 -1.50 24.77
C PRO A 119 -13.40 -1.34 25.43
N LEU A 120 -12.36 -1.79 24.73
CA LEU A 120 -10.98 -1.56 25.12
C LEU A 120 -10.54 -0.15 24.69
N GLN A 121 -9.50 0.37 25.34
CA GLN A 121 -8.98 1.71 25.03
C GLN A 121 -7.53 1.67 24.57
N ILE A 122 -7.23 2.50 23.58
CA ILE A 122 -5.88 2.82 23.12
C ILE A 122 -5.58 4.24 23.58
N ALA A 123 -4.71 4.41 24.57
CA ALA A 123 -4.28 5.74 24.98
C ALA A 123 -3.45 6.39 23.86
N VAL A 124 -3.83 7.61 23.46
CA VAL A 124 -3.14 8.38 22.41
C VAL A 124 -2.42 9.55 23.05
N SER A 125 -1.10 9.59 22.88
CA SER A 125 -0.25 10.67 23.38
C SER A 125 0.13 11.66 22.29
N GLY A 126 0.47 12.89 22.67
CA GLY A 126 1.02 13.88 21.74
C GLY A 126 2.39 13.42 21.20
N VAL A 127 2.72 13.93 20.00
CA VAL A 127 4.05 13.73 19.41
C VAL A 127 5.06 14.63 20.12
N SER A 128 6.18 14.05 20.53
CA SER A 128 7.33 14.74 21.13
C SER A 128 8.51 14.75 20.14
N ASP A 129 9.43 15.70 20.28
CA ASP A 129 10.67 15.71 19.49
C ASP A 129 11.49 14.43 19.68
N LYS A 130 11.42 13.83 20.88
CA LYS A 130 12.04 12.55 21.22
C LYS A 130 11.59 11.38 20.34
N ASP A 131 10.37 11.44 19.78
CA ASP A 131 9.84 10.41 18.88
C ASP A 131 10.58 10.38 17.53
N LYS A 132 11.39 11.40 17.21
CA LYS A 132 12.20 11.49 15.98
C LYS A 132 13.69 11.24 16.21
N GLU A 133 14.13 11.24 17.47
CA GLU A 133 15.53 11.09 17.87
C GLU A 133 15.96 9.63 17.92
N ILE A 134 15.08 8.76 18.41
CA ILE A 134 15.28 7.30 18.46
C ILE A 134 14.29 6.61 17.53
N LEU A 135 14.79 5.84 16.57
CA LEU A 135 13.97 5.24 15.52
C LEU A 135 14.08 3.71 15.55
N ILE A 136 12.95 3.02 15.65
CA ILE A 136 12.88 1.59 15.27
C ILE A 136 12.85 1.54 13.75
N LEU A 137 13.91 1.02 13.15
CA LEU A 137 14.05 0.85 11.70
C LEU A 137 13.41 -0.47 11.22
N SER A 138 13.45 -1.50 12.07
CA SER A 138 12.81 -2.78 11.84
C SER A 138 12.52 -3.44 13.20
N PRO A 139 11.40 -4.17 13.35
CA PRO A 139 10.32 -4.30 12.38
C PRO A 139 9.50 -3.02 12.23
N SER A 140 8.85 -2.86 11.08
CA SER A 140 7.82 -1.85 10.86
C SER A 140 6.60 -2.12 11.74
N ASP A 141 5.84 -1.07 12.08
CA ASP A 141 4.60 -1.27 12.84
C ASP A 141 3.60 -2.07 12.00
N GLY A 142 3.13 -3.20 12.53
CA GLY A 142 2.24 -4.12 11.84
C GLY A 142 2.92 -5.09 10.88
N GLU A 143 4.25 -5.18 10.87
CA GLU A 143 4.96 -6.06 9.94
C GLU A 143 4.71 -7.55 10.23
N ILE A 144 4.37 -8.31 9.18
CA ILE A 144 4.23 -9.77 9.22
C ILE A 144 5.50 -10.40 8.65
N LEU A 145 6.23 -11.14 9.49
CA LEU A 145 7.51 -11.74 9.12
C LEU A 145 7.69 -13.12 9.76
N SER A 146 8.68 -13.88 9.30
CA SER A 146 9.12 -15.10 9.97
C SER A 146 10.28 -14.83 10.91
N GLN A 147 10.55 -15.75 11.85
CA GLN A 147 11.68 -15.60 12.76
C GLN A 147 13.01 -15.48 12.00
N GLU A 148 13.19 -16.22 10.91
CA GLU A 148 14.42 -16.19 10.09
C GLU A 148 14.63 -14.81 9.44
N SER A 149 13.54 -14.08 9.20
CA SER A 149 13.57 -12.73 8.62
C SER A 149 13.50 -11.63 9.69
N LEU A 150 13.37 -11.98 10.98
CA LEU A 150 13.24 -11.01 12.06
C LEU A 150 14.57 -10.29 12.26
N LEU A 151 14.52 -8.96 12.14
CA LEU A 151 15.59 -8.07 12.53
C LEU A 151 15.00 -6.96 13.39
N ILE A 152 15.42 -6.86 14.65
CA ILE A 152 15.13 -5.68 15.48
C ILE A 152 16.30 -4.74 15.31
N SER A 153 16.09 -3.59 14.71
CA SER A 153 17.12 -2.57 14.48
C SER A 153 16.65 -1.22 14.99
N ILE A 154 17.41 -0.64 15.91
CA ILE A 154 17.12 0.64 16.55
C ILE A 154 18.26 1.61 16.25
N SER A 155 17.93 2.77 15.68
CA SER A 155 18.87 3.84 15.35
C SER A 155 18.84 4.95 16.39
N PHE A 156 20.03 5.33 16.81
CA PHE A 156 20.33 6.44 17.72
C PHE A 156 21.04 7.58 16.98
N PHE A 157 21.04 7.59 15.64
CA PHE A 157 21.76 8.58 14.84
C PHE A 157 21.34 10.04 15.11
N LYS A 158 20.10 10.24 15.58
CA LYS A 158 19.56 11.55 15.96
C LYS A 158 19.45 11.72 17.48
N ALA A 159 19.97 10.77 18.25
CA ALA A 159 19.93 10.81 19.70
C ALA A 159 20.87 11.91 20.22
N PRO A 160 20.49 12.66 21.26
CA PRO A 160 21.41 13.60 21.88
C PRO A 160 22.59 12.88 22.58
N ASP A 161 23.71 13.58 22.74
CA ASP A 161 24.96 13.03 23.30
C ASP A 161 24.83 12.52 24.75
N ASN A 162 23.79 12.91 25.50
CA ASN A 162 23.58 12.46 26.87
C ASN A 162 22.92 11.07 26.97
N ILE A 163 22.53 10.46 25.83
CA ILE A 163 21.96 9.12 25.80
C ILE A 163 23.03 8.06 26.04
N ASP A 164 22.69 7.03 26.83
CA ASP A 164 23.54 5.85 27.03
C ASP A 164 22.90 4.65 26.33
N ILE A 165 23.37 4.37 25.12
CA ILE A 165 22.88 3.26 24.29
C ILE A 165 23.00 1.93 25.05
N LYS A 166 24.05 1.73 25.84
CA LYS A 166 24.30 0.47 26.57
C LYS A 166 23.32 0.25 27.73
N ARG A 167 22.64 1.29 28.19
CA ARG A 167 21.58 1.21 29.20
C ARG A 167 20.20 1.03 28.62
N THR A 168 20.06 1.10 27.29
CA THR A 168 18.79 0.83 26.62
C THR A 168 18.32 -0.57 26.96
N LYS A 169 17.05 -0.70 27.33
CA LYS A 169 16.41 -1.99 27.58
C LYS A 169 15.41 -2.31 26.48
N ILE A 170 15.42 -3.55 26.03
CA ILE A 170 14.55 -4.03 24.97
C ILE A 170 13.71 -5.16 25.53
N TYR A 171 12.41 -5.02 25.34
CA TYR A 171 11.43 -5.98 25.77
C TYR A 171 10.65 -6.51 24.58
N LEU A 172 10.50 -7.83 24.52
CA LEU A 172 9.60 -8.50 23.61
C LEU A 172 8.49 -9.16 24.42
N ASN A 173 7.24 -8.76 24.22
CA ASN A 173 6.09 -9.26 25.02
C ASN A 173 6.25 -9.09 26.54
N ASN A 174 6.98 -8.07 26.98
CA ASN A 174 7.39 -7.80 28.38
C ASN A 174 8.53 -8.68 28.91
N GLU A 175 9.11 -9.55 28.10
CA GLU A 175 10.33 -10.28 28.42
C GLU A 175 11.55 -9.45 28.03
N ASP A 176 12.52 -9.30 28.94
CA ASP A 176 13.75 -8.54 28.69
C ASP A 176 14.70 -9.36 27.78
N VAL A 177 14.86 -8.88 26.55
CA VAL A 177 15.71 -9.49 25.52
C VAL A 177 16.99 -8.66 25.27
N THR A 178 17.29 -7.69 26.14
CA THR A 178 18.42 -6.77 25.98
C THR A 178 19.76 -7.49 25.83
N LYS A 179 19.92 -8.66 26.44
CA LYS A 179 21.17 -9.44 26.36
C LYS A 179 21.46 -9.99 24.96
N LEU A 180 20.45 -10.09 24.10
CA LEU A 180 20.60 -10.53 22.71
C LEU A 180 21.10 -9.40 21.79
N ALA A 181 21.12 -8.16 22.30
CA ALA A 181 21.47 -6.98 21.53
C ALA A 181 22.97 -6.91 21.25
N LEU A 182 23.28 -6.72 19.97
CA LEU A 182 24.58 -6.23 19.53
C LEU A 182 24.51 -4.71 19.38
N VAL A 183 25.40 -4.00 20.07
CA VAL A 183 25.55 -2.55 19.94
C VAL A 183 26.73 -2.24 19.03
N THR A 184 26.47 -1.53 17.94
CA THR A 184 27.48 -1.09 16.96
C THR A 184 27.33 0.42 16.71
N ASN A 185 28.26 1.22 17.23
CA ASN A 185 28.21 2.69 17.18
C ASN A 185 26.84 3.23 17.67
N GLU A 186 26.03 3.75 16.76
CA GLU A 186 24.71 4.36 17.00
C GLU A 186 23.54 3.44 16.59
N LEU A 187 23.82 2.15 16.42
CA LEU A 187 22.84 1.13 16.08
C LEU A 187 22.83 0.02 17.13
N LEU A 188 21.62 -0.43 17.45
CA LEU A 188 21.38 -1.62 18.24
C LEU A 188 20.62 -2.62 17.40
N VAL A 189 21.14 -3.84 17.28
CA VAL A 189 20.57 -4.91 16.45
C VAL A 189 20.34 -6.19 17.27
N ILE A 190 19.18 -6.83 17.07
CA ILE A 190 18.90 -8.22 17.49
C ILE A 190 18.42 -8.98 16.25
N SER A 191 19.07 -10.10 15.92
CA SER A 191 18.61 -10.99 14.86
C SER A 191 17.65 -12.04 15.42
N GLY A 192 16.71 -12.52 14.60
CA GLY A 192 15.85 -13.65 14.94
C GLY A 192 16.62 -14.95 15.27
N GLU A 193 17.83 -15.10 14.74
CA GLU A 193 18.74 -16.21 15.07
C GLU A 193 19.37 -16.07 16.47
N SER A 194 19.32 -14.89 17.09
CA SER A 194 19.88 -14.66 18.43
C SER A 194 19.02 -15.28 19.55
N PHE A 195 17.79 -15.69 19.25
CA PHE A 195 16.91 -16.34 20.22
C PHE A 195 17.28 -17.83 20.38
N GLU A 196 17.54 -18.27 21.62
CA GLU A 196 17.92 -19.67 21.92
C GLU A 196 16.82 -20.70 21.58
N SER A 197 15.57 -20.26 21.58
CA SER A 197 14.41 -21.09 21.22
C SER A 197 13.60 -20.41 20.14
N ASN A 198 12.91 -21.22 19.33
CA ASN A 198 12.03 -20.70 18.30
C ASN A 198 10.92 -19.86 18.95
N LEU A 199 10.78 -18.62 18.49
CA LEU A 199 9.69 -17.75 18.86
C LEU A 199 8.38 -18.41 18.40
N SER A 200 7.45 -18.60 19.34
CA SER A 200 6.09 -19.01 18.99
C SER A 200 5.46 -18.04 17.98
N THR A 201 4.67 -18.56 17.05
CA THR A 201 3.93 -17.69 16.13
C THR A 201 2.88 -16.91 16.91
N GLY A 202 2.65 -15.65 16.53
CA GLY A 202 1.73 -14.78 17.24
C GLY A 202 2.04 -13.30 17.07
N SER A 203 1.11 -12.47 17.54
CA SER A 203 1.35 -11.04 17.70
C SER A 203 2.42 -10.79 18.77
N ARG A 204 3.30 -9.84 18.49
CA ARG A 204 4.43 -9.43 19.33
C ARG A 204 4.39 -7.94 19.60
N LEU A 205 4.82 -7.54 20.80
CA LEU A 205 5.03 -6.14 21.17
C LEU A 205 6.50 -5.94 21.50
N LEU A 206 7.19 -5.18 20.67
CA LEU A 206 8.52 -4.65 20.93
C LEU A 206 8.37 -3.36 21.74
N LYS A 207 9.01 -3.27 22.90
CA LYS A 207 9.11 -2.04 23.70
C LYS A 207 10.58 -1.74 23.97
N VAL A 208 11.00 -0.52 23.68
CA VAL A 208 12.36 -0.03 23.88
C VAL A 208 12.32 1.09 24.90
N GLU A 209 13.08 0.94 25.98
CA GLU A 209 13.26 1.95 27.01
C GLU A 209 14.68 2.51 26.91
N VAL A 210 14.80 3.79 26.61
CA VAL A 210 16.08 4.47 26.41
C VAL A 210 16.39 5.28 27.65
N TYR A 211 17.64 5.23 28.10
CA TYR A 211 18.10 5.87 29.33
C TYR A 211 19.24 6.84 29.03
N ASP A 212 19.35 7.90 29.82
CA ASP A 212 20.49 8.81 29.78
C ASP A 212 21.69 8.27 30.59
N LYS A 213 22.82 8.97 30.49
CA LYS A 213 24.08 8.67 31.21
C LYS A 213 23.92 8.77 32.74
N GLU A 214 22.93 9.50 33.22
CA GLU A 214 22.56 9.60 34.64
C GLU A 214 21.67 8.42 35.09
N GLY A 215 21.11 7.64 34.16
CA GLY A 215 20.31 6.46 34.42
C GLY A 215 18.82 6.74 34.54
N LYS A 216 18.37 7.93 34.13
CA LYS A 216 16.97 8.30 34.08
C LYS A 216 16.38 7.88 32.74
N LEU A 217 15.12 7.42 32.78
CA LEU A 217 14.37 7.08 31.57
C LEU A 217 14.22 8.34 30.70
N TYR A 218 14.79 8.29 29.51
CA TYR A 218 14.75 9.37 28.54
C TYR A 218 13.48 9.31 27.70
N HIS A 219 13.18 8.13 27.14
CA HIS A 219 12.04 7.91 26.25
C HIS A 219 11.67 6.43 26.19
N THR A 220 10.42 6.16 25.84
CA THR A 220 9.93 4.81 25.53
C THR A 220 9.28 4.85 24.16
N ILE A 221 9.65 3.88 23.32
CA ILE A 221 9.05 3.66 22.01
C ILE A 221 8.65 2.19 21.87
N SER A 222 7.50 1.93 21.26
CA SER A 222 7.01 0.58 21.05
C SER A 222 6.39 0.38 19.67
N ARG A 223 6.46 -0.87 19.20
CA ARG A 223 5.95 -1.33 17.90
C ARG A 223 5.27 -2.69 18.08
N SER A 224 4.13 -2.86 17.43
CA SER A 224 3.51 -4.18 17.30
C SER A 224 3.90 -4.80 15.96
N PHE A 225 4.08 -6.12 15.92
CA PHE A 225 4.37 -6.87 14.70
C PHE A 225 3.91 -8.31 14.86
N GLN A 226 3.99 -9.13 13.82
CA GLN A 226 3.56 -10.54 13.88
C GLN A 226 4.69 -11.46 13.43
N VAL A 227 4.92 -12.51 14.22
CA VAL A 227 5.81 -13.62 13.84
C VAL A 227 4.94 -14.76 13.37
N VAL A 228 5.11 -15.18 12.12
CA VAL A 228 4.42 -16.31 11.49
C VAL A 228 5.45 -17.30 10.92
N THR A 229 5.01 -18.40 10.30
CA THR A 229 5.93 -19.31 9.61
C THR A 229 6.45 -18.67 8.32
N ALA A 230 7.63 -19.09 7.84
CA ALA A 230 8.21 -18.59 6.59
C ALA A 230 7.24 -18.70 5.39
N ALA A 231 6.52 -19.83 5.27
CA ALA A 231 5.53 -20.03 4.21
C ALA A 231 4.38 -19.00 4.25
N ILE A 232 3.89 -18.66 5.45
CA ILE A 232 2.81 -17.68 5.62
C ILE A 232 3.33 -16.26 5.36
N ALA A 233 4.53 -15.94 5.84
CA ALA A 233 5.16 -14.65 5.57
C ALA A 233 5.36 -14.43 4.06
N GLU A 234 5.84 -15.46 3.35
CA GLU A 234 6.00 -15.43 1.90
C GLU A 234 4.65 -15.24 1.20
N GLU A 235 3.62 -16.03 1.55
CA GLU A 235 2.27 -15.89 1.00
C GLU A 235 1.73 -14.45 1.15
N VAL A 236 1.82 -13.87 2.35
CA VAL A 236 1.39 -12.50 2.63
C VAL A 236 2.20 -11.48 1.83
N SER A 237 3.52 -11.63 1.77
CA SER A 237 4.41 -10.73 1.00
C SER A 237 4.08 -10.76 -0.51
N THR A 238 3.55 -11.88 -1.00
CA THR A 238 3.13 -12.00 -2.40
C THR A 238 1.74 -11.45 -2.71
N ARG A 239 0.91 -11.22 -1.68
CA ARG A 239 -0.49 -10.83 -1.83
C ARG A 239 -0.65 -9.44 -2.46
N TRP A 240 0.24 -8.50 -2.17
CA TRP A 240 0.31 -7.19 -2.83
C TRP A 240 1.74 -6.90 -3.26
N LYS A 241 1.96 -6.67 -4.55
CA LYS A 241 3.23 -6.17 -5.09
C LYS A 241 2.97 -4.96 -5.96
N SER A 242 3.78 -3.93 -5.83
CA SER A 242 3.73 -2.78 -6.74
C SER A 242 5.12 -2.23 -7.03
N ALA A 243 5.37 -1.90 -8.28
CA ALA A 243 6.60 -1.30 -8.75
C ALA A 243 6.28 -0.22 -9.79
N GLY A 244 7.11 0.79 -9.90
CA GLY A 244 6.97 1.79 -10.94
C GLY A 244 8.28 2.53 -11.16
N ASN A 245 8.42 3.08 -12.36
CA ASN A 245 9.59 3.85 -12.75
C ASN A 245 9.13 5.11 -13.50
N LEU A 246 9.77 6.23 -13.17
CA LEU A 246 9.51 7.55 -13.74
C LEU A 246 10.82 8.08 -14.30
N ARG A 247 10.83 8.48 -15.57
CA ARG A 247 12.00 9.09 -16.22
C ARG A 247 11.57 10.36 -16.93
N ALA A 248 12.35 11.41 -16.71
CA ALA A 248 12.20 12.67 -17.41
C ALA A 248 13.53 12.99 -18.10
N GLU A 249 13.46 13.38 -19.36
CA GLU A 249 14.60 13.78 -20.18
C GLU A 249 14.34 15.19 -20.73
N SER A 250 15.35 16.05 -20.66
CA SER A 250 15.36 17.33 -21.34
C SER A 250 16.68 17.48 -22.09
N ARG A 251 16.60 17.76 -23.39
CA ARG A 251 17.74 17.75 -24.30
C ARG A 251 17.63 18.91 -25.28
N SER A 252 18.73 19.62 -25.51
CA SER A 252 18.82 20.64 -26.56
C SER A 252 19.71 20.12 -27.67
N GLU A 253 19.20 20.12 -28.90
CA GLU A 253 20.03 19.90 -30.09
C GLU A 253 20.18 21.21 -30.85
N THR A 254 21.39 21.50 -31.31
CA THR A 254 21.65 22.62 -32.20
C THR A 254 22.15 22.08 -33.54
N PHE A 255 21.43 22.42 -34.60
CA PHE A 255 21.84 22.13 -35.97
C PHE A 255 21.89 23.45 -36.74
N ASN A 256 23.07 23.78 -37.28
CA ASN A 256 23.40 25.10 -37.81
C ASN A 256 23.14 26.21 -36.78
N THR A 257 22.16 27.09 -37.04
CA THR A 257 21.77 28.22 -36.17
C THR A 257 20.45 28.00 -35.45
N VAL A 258 19.85 26.81 -35.56
CA VAL A 258 18.56 26.50 -34.94
C VAL A 258 18.79 25.58 -33.74
N SER A 259 18.35 26.03 -32.57
CA SER A 259 18.32 25.22 -31.34
C SER A 259 16.90 24.72 -31.11
N THR A 260 16.76 23.41 -30.92
CA THR A 260 15.48 22.77 -30.59
C THR A 260 15.60 22.06 -29.26
N TRP A 261 14.62 22.27 -28.39
CA TRP A 261 14.50 21.59 -27.10
C TRP A 261 13.52 20.41 -27.21
N TYR A 262 13.97 19.27 -26.71
CA TYR A 262 13.23 18.02 -26.64
C TYR A 262 12.99 17.68 -25.18
N ASN A 263 11.75 17.41 -24.84
CA ASN A 263 11.36 17.03 -23.48
C ASN A 263 10.52 15.75 -23.56
N ASN A 264 10.99 14.71 -22.88
CA ASN A 264 10.33 13.42 -22.83
C ASN A 264 10.02 13.05 -21.38
N LEU A 265 8.85 12.45 -21.16
CA LEU A 265 8.42 11.91 -19.88
C LEU A 265 7.94 10.48 -20.12
N SER A 266 8.52 9.51 -19.41
CA SER A 266 8.03 8.14 -19.40
C SER A 266 7.69 7.70 -17.98
N ALA A 267 6.54 7.08 -17.79
CA ALA A 267 6.15 6.45 -16.55
C ALA A 267 5.62 5.05 -16.83
N ASP A 268 6.08 4.08 -16.04
CA ASP A 268 5.54 2.73 -16.00
C ASP A 268 5.16 2.36 -14.57
N PHE A 269 4.07 1.61 -14.43
CA PHE A 269 3.53 1.16 -13.16
C PHE A 269 3.02 -0.26 -13.30
N ASN A 270 3.33 -1.10 -12.34
CA ASN A 270 2.89 -2.48 -12.27
C ASN A 270 2.41 -2.75 -10.85
N ALA A 271 1.21 -3.31 -10.71
CA ALA A 271 0.69 -3.77 -9.43
C ALA A 271 0.04 -5.14 -9.60
N SER A 272 0.18 -6.00 -8.60
CA SER A 272 -0.50 -7.29 -8.52
C SER A 272 -1.17 -7.44 -7.16
N TYR A 273 -2.42 -7.89 -7.15
CA TYR A 273 -3.16 -8.26 -5.96
C TYR A 273 -3.93 -9.57 -6.20
N GLU A 274 -3.54 -10.64 -5.52
CA GLU A 274 -4.07 -11.99 -5.77
C GLU A 274 -4.02 -12.36 -7.27
N GLN A 275 -5.16 -12.67 -7.89
CA GLN A 275 -5.26 -12.98 -9.32
C GLN A 275 -5.24 -11.75 -10.23
N TRP A 276 -5.28 -10.54 -9.66
CA TRP A 276 -5.36 -9.30 -10.42
C TRP A 276 -3.99 -8.74 -10.72
N ASN A 277 -3.74 -8.36 -11.97
CA ASN A 277 -2.58 -7.56 -12.35
C ASN A 277 -3.04 -6.28 -13.05
N VAL A 278 -2.35 -5.18 -12.75
CA VAL A 278 -2.58 -3.87 -13.31
C VAL A 278 -1.25 -3.34 -13.85
N ASN A 279 -1.20 -3.01 -15.13
CA ASN A 279 -0.06 -2.33 -15.75
C ASN A 279 -0.51 -0.97 -16.29
N GLY A 280 0.28 0.07 -16.03
CA GLY A 280 0.11 1.40 -16.58
C GLY A 280 1.38 1.83 -17.31
N TYR A 281 1.21 2.50 -18.44
CA TYR A 281 2.31 3.08 -19.21
C TYR A 281 1.89 4.44 -19.75
N LEU A 282 2.81 5.41 -19.67
CA LEU A 282 2.66 6.76 -20.19
C LEU A 282 3.99 7.19 -20.82
N TYR A 283 3.92 7.73 -22.03
CA TYR A 283 5.02 8.39 -22.72
C TYR A 283 4.50 9.70 -23.32
N LEU A 284 5.08 10.81 -22.90
CA LEU A 284 4.79 12.14 -23.43
C LEU A 284 6.07 12.74 -24.00
N THR A 285 5.96 13.39 -25.16
CA THR A 285 7.08 14.06 -25.82
C THR A 285 6.66 15.42 -26.37
N SER A 286 7.58 16.38 -26.34
CA SER A 286 7.41 17.69 -27.00
C SER A 286 7.36 17.58 -28.52
N GLU A 287 7.69 16.42 -29.09
CA GLU A 287 7.64 16.16 -30.53
C GLU A 287 6.24 15.77 -31.05
N GLU A 288 5.23 15.73 -30.18
CA GLU A 288 3.84 15.47 -30.57
C GLU A 288 3.32 16.56 -31.53
N LYS A 289 2.93 16.16 -32.75
CA LYS A 289 2.34 17.05 -33.76
C LYS A 289 0.96 16.56 -34.20
N LYS A 290 0.00 17.49 -34.33
CA LYS A 290 -1.39 17.17 -34.72
C LYS A 290 -1.50 16.61 -36.14
N ASN A 291 -0.58 16.98 -37.03
CA ASN A 291 -0.54 16.53 -38.42
C ASN A 291 0.30 15.24 -38.63
N LEU A 292 0.75 14.60 -37.55
CA LEU A 292 1.43 13.31 -37.59
C LEU A 292 0.62 12.27 -36.82
N GLN A 293 0.94 10.99 -37.05
CA GLN A 293 0.49 9.93 -36.16
C GLN A 293 0.96 10.23 -34.73
N PRO A 294 0.15 9.94 -33.69
CA PRO A 294 0.49 10.27 -32.32
C PRO A 294 1.86 9.73 -31.96
N TYR A 295 2.67 10.50 -31.25
CA TYR A 295 3.94 10.08 -30.65
C TYR A 295 3.75 9.78 -29.17
N ASN A 296 2.94 10.58 -28.47
CA ASN A 296 2.50 10.29 -27.12
C ASN A 296 1.85 8.91 -27.07
N ARG A 297 2.23 8.09 -26.08
CA ARG A 297 1.66 6.76 -25.85
C ARG A 297 1.08 6.71 -24.46
N TYR A 298 -0.04 6.04 -24.30
CA TYR A 298 -0.57 5.75 -22.99
C TYR A 298 -1.36 4.45 -23.05
N SER A 299 -1.21 3.60 -22.04
CA SER A 299 -2.00 2.38 -21.95
C SER A 299 -2.23 2.00 -20.50
N ALA A 300 -3.40 1.46 -20.22
CA ALA A 300 -3.67 0.73 -18.99
C ALA A 300 -4.17 -0.67 -19.34
N HIS A 301 -3.72 -1.65 -18.57
CA HIS A 301 -4.00 -3.06 -18.77
C HIS A 301 -4.36 -3.68 -17.43
N VAL A 302 -5.48 -4.40 -17.38
CA VAL A 302 -5.95 -5.12 -16.20
C VAL A 302 -6.22 -6.56 -16.59
N THR A 303 -5.64 -7.50 -15.86
CA THR A 303 -5.96 -8.93 -15.98
C THR A 303 -6.55 -9.42 -14.67
N GLY A 304 -7.60 -10.23 -14.74
CA GLY A 304 -8.13 -10.99 -13.60
C GLY A 304 -8.01 -12.48 -13.89
N GLY A 305 -7.01 -13.14 -13.30
CA GLY A 305 -6.69 -14.54 -13.56
C GLY A 305 -6.57 -14.85 -15.06
N GLU A 306 -7.07 -16.02 -15.46
CA GLU A 306 -7.13 -16.41 -16.88
C GLU A 306 -8.45 -16.02 -17.57
N TRP A 307 -9.41 -15.47 -16.83
CA TRP A 307 -10.79 -15.28 -17.29
C TRP A 307 -11.08 -13.88 -17.84
N LEU A 308 -10.31 -12.85 -17.46
CA LEU A 308 -10.53 -11.47 -17.88
C LEU A 308 -9.25 -10.76 -18.26
N GLU A 309 -9.30 -10.06 -19.38
CA GLU A 309 -8.26 -9.13 -19.82
C GLU A 309 -8.92 -7.86 -20.38
N LEU A 310 -8.55 -6.69 -19.86
CA LEU A 310 -9.05 -5.40 -20.31
C LEU A 310 -7.87 -4.46 -20.58
N ARG A 311 -7.87 -3.80 -21.73
CA ARG A 311 -6.86 -2.82 -22.13
C ARG A 311 -7.53 -1.54 -22.63
N VAL A 312 -6.96 -0.40 -22.28
CA VAL A 312 -7.38 0.92 -22.74
C VAL A 312 -6.18 1.77 -23.13
N GLY A 313 -6.36 2.69 -24.09
CA GLY A 313 -5.30 3.52 -24.64
C GLY A 313 -4.71 2.87 -25.89
N ASP A 314 -3.40 2.91 -26.06
CA ASP A 314 -2.69 2.24 -27.14
C ASP A 314 -2.56 0.75 -26.85
N THR A 315 -3.40 -0.06 -27.49
CA THR A 315 -3.47 -1.52 -27.33
C THR A 315 -3.04 -2.23 -28.62
N TYR A 316 -2.65 -3.50 -28.51
CA TYR A 316 -2.19 -4.33 -29.64
C TYR A 316 -2.92 -5.67 -29.64
N PRO A 317 -4.24 -5.69 -29.90
CA PRO A 317 -5.02 -6.92 -29.86
C PRO A 317 -4.53 -7.92 -30.93
N ARG A 318 -4.59 -9.20 -30.58
CA ARG A 318 -4.28 -10.31 -31.49
C ARG A 318 -5.55 -11.12 -31.72
N PHE A 319 -6.10 -10.98 -32.91
CA PHE A 319 -7.17 -11.81 -33.44
C PHE A 319 -6.59 -12.73 -34.52
N PRO A 320 -7.38 -13.67 -35.08
CA PRO A 320 -6.96 -14.38 -36.29
C PRO A 320 -6.48 -13.39 -37.36
N SER A 321 -5.44 -13.79 -38.10
CA SER A 321 -4.71 -12.91 -39.04
C SER A 321 -5.59 -12.26 -40.11
N LEU A 322 -6.76 -12.83 -40.41
CA LEU A 322 -7.77 -12.27 -41.33
C LEU A 322 -8.53 -11.06 -40.76
N ILE A 323 -8.42 -10.78 -39.46
CA ILE A 323 -9.08 -9.66 -38.78
C ILE A 323 -8.03 -8.62 -38.38
N MET A 324 -7.10 -8.99 -37.49
CA MET A 324 -6.05 -8.11 -36.99
C MET A 324 -5.03 -8.92 -36.19
N ASP A 325 -3.75 -8.77 -36.50
CA ASP A 325 -2.68 -9.40 -35.72
C ASP A 325 -1.70 -8.33 -35.24
N GLY A 326 -1.85 -7.90 -33.97
CA GLY A 326 -0.91 -7.00 -33.32
C GLY A 326 -0.85 -5.59 -33.89
N LYS A 327 -1.83 -5.15 -34.71
CA LYS A 327 -1.93 -3.75 -35.14
C LYS A 327 -2.33 -2.88 -33.94
N ARG A 328 -1.65 -1.75 -33.75
CA ARG A 328 -2.01 -0.78 -32.71
C ARG A 328 -3.43 -0.26 -32.92
N ILE A 329 -4.23 -0.29 -31.88
CA ILE A 329 -5.49 0.45 -31.78
C ILE A 329 -5.40 1.40 -30.59
N ARG A 330 -5.71 2.68 -30.80
CA ARG A 330 -5.99 3.60 -29.72
C ARG A 330 -7.47 3.54 -29.37
N GLY A 331 -7.79 2.92 -28.24
CA GLY A 331 -9.17 2.71 -27.80
C GLY A 331 -9.26 1.70 -26.68
N PHE A 332 -10.19 0.76 -26.80
CA PHE A 332 -10.45 -0.28 -25.83
C PHE A 332 -10.34 -1.66 -26.50
N SER A 333 -9.76 -2.62 -25.79
CA SER A 333 -9.81 -4.02 -26.19
C SER A 333 -9.95 -4.90 -24.96
N GLY A 334 -10.68 -6.00 -25.06
CA GLY A 334 -10.82 -6.92 -23.96
C GLY A 334 -11.11 -8.35 -24.41
N GLN A 335 -10.86 -9.27 -23.49
CA GLN A 335 -11.09 -10.69 -23.64
C GLN A 335 -11.74 -11.23 -22.37
N LEU A 336 -12.73 -12.09 -22.55
CA LEU A 336 -13.44 -12.81 -21.50
C LEU A 336 -13.40 -14.30 -21.84
N ASN A 337 -12.77 -15.11 -21.00
CA ASN A 337 -12.67 -16.55 -21.16
C ASN A 337 -13.58 -17.25 -20.13
N LEU A 338 -14.70 -17.80 -20.59
CA LEU A 338 -15.72 -18.45 -19.76
C LEU A 338 -15.58 -19.99 -19.80
N GLY A 339 -14.43 -20.51 -20.22
CA GLY A 339 -14.14 -21.93 -20.39
C GLY A 339 -14.66 -22.50 -21.71
N PHE A 340 -15.99 -22.55 -21.88
CA PHE A 340 -16.62 -23.09 -23.09
C PHE A 340 -16.88 -22.02 -24.18
N ILE A 341 -16.89 -20.74 -23.80
CA ILE A 341 -17.02 -19.60 -24.70
C ILE A 341 -15.93 -18.58 -24.36
N ASN A 342 -15.23 -18.10 -25.40
CA ASN A 342 -14.29 -17.00 -25.29
C ASN A 342 -14.77 -15.85 -26.16
N VAL A 343 -14.88 -14.66 -25.58
CA VAL A 343 -15.29 -13.44 -26.29
C VAL A 343 -14.12 -12.49 -26.28
N ALA A 344 -13.71 -12.01 -27.45
CA ALA A 344 -12.69 -10.98 -27.58
C ALA A 344 -13.18 -9.87 -28.50
N ALA A 345 -12.96 -8.62 -28.10
CA ALA A 345 -13.43 -7.45 -28.82
C ALA A 345 -12.42 -6.31 -28.73
N ALA A 346 -12.34 -5.49 -29.78
CA ALA A 346 -11.58 -4.25 -29.78
C ALA A 346 -12.34 -3.16 -30.53
N ILE A 347 -12.28 -1.95 -30.01
CA ILE A 347 -12.89 -0.75 -30.58
C ILE A 347 -11.93 0.43 -30.43
N GLY A 348 -11.70 1.17 -31.51
CA GLY A 348 -10.84 2.35 -31.47
C GLY A 348 -10.29 2.72 -32.85
N GLU A 349 -9.32 3.61 -32.84
CA GLU A 349 -8.69 4.14 -34.04
C GLU A 349 -7.32 3.50 -34.23
N SER A 350 -7.08 2.86 -35.38
CA SER A 350 -5.74 2.34 -35.69
C SER A 350 -4.77 3.44 -36.11
N ASP A 351 -5.30 4.47 -36.77
CA ASP A 351 -4.56 5.62 -37.28
C ASP A 351 -5.35 6.91 -36.99
N ARG A 352 -4.67 7.95 -36.50
CA ARG A 352 -5.25 9.29 -36.32
C ARG A 352 -5.62 9.85 -37.69
N LYS A 353 -6.80 10.46 -37.81
CA LYS A 353 -7.18 11.26 -38.98
C LYS A 353 -6.31 12.51 -39.05
N VAL A 354 -5.55 12.66 -40.13
CA VAL A 354 -4.73 13.84 -40.41
C VAL A 354 -5.38 14.62 -41.54
N GLU A 355 -5.63 15.91 -41.33
CA GLU A 355 -6.16 16.77 -42.39
C GLU A 355 -5.09 16.98 -43.47
N GLY A 356 -5.51 16.82 -44.74
CA GLY A 356 -4.68 17.18 -45.88
C GLY A 356 -4.57 18.70 -46.05
N VAL A 357 -3.53 19.14 -46.75
CA VAL A 357 -3.34 20.56 -47.07
C VAL A 357 -3.91 20.85 -48.45
N LEU A 358 -4.78 21.85 -48.55
CA LEU A 358 -5.27 22.36 -49.83
C LEU A 358 -4.17 23.25 -50.44
N LEU A 359 -3.65 22.85 -51.60
CA LEU A 359 -2.54 23.56 -52.26
C LEU A 359 -3.07 24.58 -53.26
N GLU A 360 -3.94 24.15 -54.16
CA GLU A 360 -4.46 24.98 -55.24
C GLU A 360 -5.87 24.53 -55.64
N THR A 361 -6.71 25.44 -56.16
CA THR A 361 -8.06 25.12 -56.63
C THR A 361 -8.21 25.35 -58.14
N TYR A 362 -8.97 24.48 -58.81
CA TYR A 362 -9.19 24.49 -60.26
C TYR A 362 -10.67 24.53 -60.64
N THR A 363 -10.98 25.25 -61.70
CA THR A 363 -12.28 25.17 -62.39
C THR A 363 -12.34 23.89 -63.23
N LYS A 364 -13.55 23.48 -63.64
CA LYS A 364 -13.76 22.27 -64.46
C LYS A 364 -12.90 22.27 -65.74
N ASP A 365 -12.68 23.43 -66.32
CA ASP A 365 -12.02 23.56 -67.63
C ASP A 365 -10.48 23.68 -67.52
N GLN A 366 -9.95 23.82 -66.31
CA GLN A 366 -8.53 24.04 -66.04
C GLN A 366 -7.93 23.00 -65.08
N VAL A 367 -8.67 21.92 -64.79
CA VAL A 367 -8.21 20.87 -63.87
C VAL A 367 -7.13 20.01 -64.53
N PRO A 368 -5.90 19.97 -63.99
CA PRO A 368 -4.88 19.06 -64.49
C PRO A 368 -5.24 17.61 -64.14
N LEU A 369 -4.63 16.65 -64.82
CA LEU A 369 -4.69 15.25 -64.43
C LEU A 369 -3.61 14.98 -63.37
N GLY A 370 -4.02 14.45 -62.21
CA GLY A 370 -3.12 14.16 -61.09
C GLY A 370 -3.82 13.33 -60.03
N THR A 371 -3.10 12.39 -59.40
CA THR A 371 -3.62 11.55 -58.32
C THR A 371 -3.88 12.31 -57.03
N ASP A 372 -3.34 13.51 -56.92
CA ASP A 372 -3.45 14.46 -55.81
C ASP A 372 -4.53 15.52 -56.06
N ILE A 373 -5.39 15.34 -57.07
CA ILE A 373 -6.46 16.26 -57.42
C ILE A 373 -7.81 15.63 -57.07
N ILE A 374 -8.54 16.26 -56.15
CA ILE A 374 -9.83 15.78 -55.65
C ILE A 374 -10.95 16.78 -55.91
N PRO A 375 -12.21 16.32 -56.10
CA PRO A 375 -13.36 17.20 -56.07
C PRO A 375 -13.57 17.77 -54.66
N ILE A 376 -13.90 19.05 -54.58
CA ILE A 376 -14.16 19.77 -53.32
C ILE A 376 -15.46 20.57 -53.42
N ASN A 377 -15.98 21.00 -52.27
CA ASN A 377 -17.19 21.82 -52.22
C ASN A 377 -16.94 23.22 -52.82
N ALA A 378 -17.42 23.45 -54.05
CA ALA A 378 -17.23 24.71 -54.78
C ALA A 378 -17.84 25.93 -54.06
N THR A 379 -18.91 25.75 -53.29
CA THR A 379 -19.53 26.83 -52.51
C THR A 379 -18.63 27.27 -51.35
N LYS A 380 -17.86 26.34 -50.76
CA LYS A 380 -16.93 26.63 -49.66
C LYS A 380 -15.56 27.13 -50.14
N TYR A 381 -15.07 26.61 -51.27
CA TYR A 381 -13.68 26.83 -51.72
C TYR A 381 -13.56 27.59 -53.06
N GLY A 382 -14.68 28.11 -53.58
CA GLY A 382 -14.74 28.94 -54.80
C GLY A 382 -14.61 28.17 -56.12
N LYS A 383 -13.97 27.00 -56.14
CA LYS A 383 -13.83 26.15 -57.33
C LYS A 383 -14.07 24.67 -57.01
N PRO A 384 -14.51 23.85 -57.99
CA PRO A 384 -14.96 22.47 -57.75
C PRO A 384 -13.85 21.42 -57.57
N PHE A 385 -12.58 21.74 -57.86
CA PHE A 385 -11.46 20.81 -57.68
C PHE A 385 -10.33 21.47 -56.91
N ALA A 386 -9.54 20.67 -56.19
CA ALA A 386 -8.26 21.10 -55.64
C ALA A 386 -7.16 20.08 -55.81
N LYS A 387 -5.94 20.60 -56.03
CA LYS A 387 -4.72 19.89 -55.69
C LYS A 387 -4.59 19.88 -54.18
N VAL A 388 -4.46 18.70 -53.60
CA VAL A 388 -4.31 18.51 -52.16
C VAL A 388 -3.06 17.70 -51.89
N ASN A 389 -2.33 18.07 -50.85
CA ASN A 389 -1.45 17.10 -50.22
C ASN A 389 -2.33 16.21 -49.33
N LEU A 390 -2.65 15.01 -49.81
CA LEU A 390 -3.42 14.04 -49.03
C LEU A 390 -2.68 13.79 -47.72
N GLY A 391 -3.42 13.75 -46.61
CA GLY A 391 -2.88 13.56 -45.25
C GLY A 391 -2.36 12.13 -45.00
N THR A 392 -1.61 11.58 -45.94
CA THR A 392 -0.85 10.34 -45.82
C THR A 392 0.59 10.70 -45.52
N TYR A 393 1.08 10.22 -44.36
CA TYR A 393 2.46 10.38 -43.93
C TYR A 393 3.44 9.99 -45.05
N GLN A 394 4.22 10.95 -45.54
CA GLN A 394 5.51 10.69 -46.18
C GLN A 394 6.59 11.06 -45.17
N ARG A 395 7.54 10.15 -44.99
CA ARG A 395 8.75 10.39 -44.20
C ARG A 395 9.70 11.19 -45.08
N ASP A 396 9.95 12.44 -44.71
CA ASP A 396 11.04 13.24 -45.30
C ASP A 396 12.40 12.59 -45.04
#